data_AF-W2ZNS5-F1
#
_entry.id   AF-W2ZNS5-F1
#
_cell.length_a   1.000
_cell.length_b   1.000
_cell.length_c   1.000
_cell.angle_alpha   90.00
_cell.angle_beta   90.00
_cell.angle_gamma   90.00
#
_symmetry.space_group_name_H-M   'P 1'
#
loop_
_entity.id
_entity.type
_entity.pdbx_description
1 polymer ?
#
loop_
_entity_poly.entity_id
_entity_poly.type
_entity_poly.pdbx_seq_one_letter_code
_entity_poly.pdbx_strand_id
1 'polypeptide(L)'
;MKTYFHCFRGLRQKSIEGVEYGALQESWCAFVRRWNRMSQTGEDFVAWLESREGAFSEHSLSELRRRICDHTFQDVSRMCYVHVAEGCETCTGPRPTEEDWRAHVAERPLGEDENILIQRYRRSLSELARSVNTAGSRRRRFQRSNSPPTRRGISAGHARSRSRSRGRSRREA
;
A
#
# COMPACT_ATOMS: atom_id res chain seq x y z
N MET A 1 -8.72 -8.80 23.55
CA MET A 1 -9.02 -9.42 22.23
C MET A 1 -9.46 -8.41 21.17
N LYS A 2 -10.48 -7.57 21.42
CA LYS A 2 -10.93 -6.57 20.44
C LYS A 2 -9.79 -5.63 19.99
N THR A 3 -9.07 -5.01 20.93
CA THR A 3 -7.90 -4.16 20.65
C THR A 3 -6.85 -4.85 19.78
N TYR A 4 -6.45 -6.08 20.12
CA TYR A 4 -5.52 -6.87 19.33
C TYR A 4 -6.03 -7.20 17.91
N PHE A 5 -7.34 -7.36 17.75
CA PHE A 5 -7.94 -7.53 16.43
C PHE A 5 -7.89 -6.23 15.60
N HIS A 6 -8.10 -5.07 16.24
CA HIS A 6 -7.88 -3.77 15.59
C HIS A 6 -6.43 -3.61 15.13
N CYS A 7 -5.44 -3.90 15.99
CA CYS A 7 -4.02 -3.87 15.63
C CYS A 7 -3.70 -4.86 14.50
N PHE A 8 -4.20 -6.10 14.59
CA PHE A 8 -4.01 -7.12 13.55
C PHE A 8 -4.56 -6.73 12.17
N ARG A 9 -5.70 -6.00 12.13
CA ARG A 9 -6.23 -5.42 10.89
C ARG A 9 -5.45 -4.18 10.45
N GLY A 10 -5.03 -3.35 11.39
CA GLY A 10 -4.18 -2.17 11.16
C GLY A 10 -2.86 -2.53 10.49
N LEU A 11 -2.22 -3.62 10.89
CA LEU A 11 -1.03 -4.19 10.23
C LEU A 11 -1.24 -4.51 8.74
N ARG A 12 -2.49 -4.70 8.31
CA ARG A 12 -2.88 -4.96 6.91
C ARG A 12 -3.43 -3.72 6.20
N GLN A 13 -3.35 -2.55 6.83
CA GLN A 13 -3.94 -1.28 6.36
C GLN A 13 -5.44 -1.40 6.06
N LYS A 14 -6.17 -2.20 6.85
CA LYS A 14 -7.62 -2.38 6.71
C LYS A 14 -8.33 -1.72 7.88
N SER A 15 -9.16 -0.70 7.61
CA SER A 15 -10.05 -0.11 8.60
C SER A 15 -11.11 -1.12 9.06
N ILE A 16 -11.79 -0.81 10.17
CA ILE A 16 -12.99 -1.55 10.60
C ILE A 16 -14.27 -0.83 10.15
N GLU A 17 -14.19 0.49 9.97
CA GLU A 17 -15.30 1.32 9.51
C GLU A 17 -15.63 1.10 8.04
N GLY A 18 -16.92 1.02 7.73
CA GLY A 18 -17.43 0.86 6.36
C GLY A 18 -17.18 -0.51 5.74
N VAL A 19 -16.76 -1.52 6.52
CA VAL A 19 -16.44 -2.86 6.02
C VAL A 19 -17.67 -3.76 6.07
N GLU A 20 -17.89 -4.50 4.99
CA GLU A 20 -18.93 -5.51 4.89
C GLU A 20 -18.75 -6.62 5.94
N TYR A 21 -19.85 -7.11 6.51
CA TYR A 21 -19.84 -8.09 7.60
C TYR A 21 -19.06 -9.36 7.25
N GLY A 22 -19.21 -9.90 6.03
CA GLY A 22 -18.47 -11.09 5.59
C GLY A 22 -16.96 -10.91 5.64
N ALA A 23 -16.46 -9.78 5.13
CA ALA A 23 -15.03 -9.45 5.17
C ALA A 23 -14.49 -9.23 6.59
N LEU A 24 -15.33 -8.73 7.51
CA LEU A 24 -14.96 -8.60 8.92
C LEU A 24 -14.88 -9.97 9.60
N GLN A 25 -15.86 -10.85 9.32
CA GLN A 25 -15.91 -12.20 9.86
C GLN A 25 -14.73 -13.05 9.36
N GLU A 26 -14.39 -13.01 8.08
CA GLU A 26 -13.21 -13.72 7.54
C GLU A 26 -11.91 -13.28 8.23
N SER A 27 -11.78 -11.97 8.43
CA SER A 27 -10.63 -11.38 9.11
C SER A 27 -10.57 -11.81 10.57
N TRP A 28 -11.71 -11.89 11.26
CA TRP A 28 -11.80 -12.39 12.63
C TRP A 28 -11.41 -13.88 12.70
N CYS A 29 -11.92 -14.70 11.79
CA CYS A 29 -11.54 -16.11 11.69
C CYS A 29 -10.04 -16.29 11.41
N ALA A 30 -9.42 -15.41 10.61
CA ALA A 30 -7.97 -15.43 10.38
C ALA A 30 -7.18 -15.03 11.63
N PHE A 31 -7.66 -14.02 12.37
CA PHE A 31 -7.08 -13.59 13.65
C PHE A 31 -7.10 -14.72 14.68
N VAL A 32 -8.26 -15.33 14.92
CA VAL A 32 -8.41 -16.43 15.89
C VAL A 32 -7.56 -17.64 15.49
N ARG A 33 -7.54 -18.01 14.20
CA ARG A 33 -6.69 -19.12 13.72
C ARG A 33 -5.20 -18.87 13.99
N ARG A 34 -4.72 -17.64 13.84
CA ARG A 34 -3.32 -17.33 14.11
C ARG A 34 -3.02 -17.30 15.62
N TRP A 35 -3.91 -16.69 16.40
CA TRP A 35 -3.83 -16.70 17.87
C TRP A 35 -3.69 -18.12 18.40
N ASN A 36 -4.61 -19.01 17.99
CA ASN A 36 -4.62 -20.40 18.45
C ASN A 36 -3.37 -21.17 18.00
N ARG A 37 -2.89 -20.93 16.77
CA ARG A 37 -1.64 -21.55 16.28
C ARG A 37 -0.44 -21.13 17.13
N MET A 38 -0.28 -19.84 17.40
CA MET A 38 0.86 -19.33 18.16
C MET A 38 0.82 -19.82 19.61
N SER A 39 -0.37 -19.89 20.21
CA SER A 39 -0.54 -20.49 21.53
C SER A 39 -0.16 -21.97 21.57
N GLN A 40 -0.42 -22.74 20.51
CA GLN A 40 -0.04 -24.15 20.41
C GLN A 40 1.47 -24.35 20.22
N THR A 41 2.14 -23.40 19.56
CA THR A 41 3.60 -23.44 19.34
C THR A 41 4.39 -22.81 20.48
N GLY A 42 3.72 -22.30 21.53
CA GLY A 42 4.37 -21.60 22.65
C GLY A 42 4.90 -20.21 22.29
N GLU A 43 4.48 -19.65 21.16
CA GLU A 43 4.84 -18.29 20.73
C GLU A 43 3.87 -17.28 21.36
N ASP A 44 4.40 -16.17 21.88
CA ASP A 44 3.57 -15.09 22.38
C ASP A 44 3.01 -14.26 21.22
N PHE A 45 1.70 -14.40 20.98
CA PHE A 45 0.99 -13.64 19.97
C PHE A 45 1.05 -12.13 20.22
N VAL A 46 0.99 -11.68 21.48
CA VAL A 46 0.99 -10.26 21.83
C VAL A 46 2.36 -9.66 21.53
N ALA A 47 3.44 -10.27 22.03
CA ALA A 47 4.80 -9.83 21.72
C ALA A 47 5.11 -9.85 20.21
N TRP A 48 4.60 -10.86 19.48
CA TRP A 48 4.70 -10.89 18.02
C TRP A 48 3.93 -9.75 17.35
N LEU A 49 2.74 -9.43 17.85
CA LEU A 49 1.90 -8.36 17.32
C LEU A 49 2.53 -6.99 17.57
N GLU A 50 3.06 -6.77 18.78
CA GLU A 50 3.78 -5.56 19.15
C GLU A 50 5.08 -5.40 18.35
N SER A 51 5.85 -6.47 18.16
CA SER A 51 7.03 -6.46 17.30
C SER A 51 6.67 -6.09 15.85
N ARG A 52 5.55 -6.63 15.34
CA ARG A 52 5.03 -6.30 14.00
C ARG A 52 4.52 -4.87 13.92
N GLU A 53 3.86 -4.38 14.95
CA GLU A 53 3.37 -3.01 15.03
C GLU A 53 4.52 -2.02 15.17
N GLY A 54 5.56 -2.35 15.92
CA GLY A 54 6.83 -1.63 15.98
C GLY A 54 7.51 -1.59 14.63
N ALA A 55 7.66 -2.74 13.96
CA ALA A 55 8.19 -2.76 12.61
C ALA A 55 7.31 -1.95 11.63
N PHE A 56 5.99 -2.01 11.77
CA PHE A 56 5.07 -1.25 10.92
C PHE A 56 5.14 0.25 11.22
N SER A 57 5.24 0.67 12.48
CA SER A 57 5.36 2.07 12.89
C SER A 57 6.72 2.65 12.52
N GLU A 58 7.79 1.87 12.62
CA GLU A 58 9.12 2.24 12.15
C GLU A 58 9.19 2.50 10.64
N HIS A 59 8.34 1.84 9.85
CA HIS A 59 8.32 1.97 8.39
C HIS A 59 7.10 2.75 7.86
N SER A 60 6.11 3.01 8.71
CA SER A 60 4.90 3.75 8.38
C SER A 60 5.29 5.18 8.01
N LEU A 61 4.99 5.58 6.78
CA LEU A 61 5.26 6.93 6.32
C LEU A 61 4.58 7.98 7.19
N SER A 62 3.36 7.72 7.68
CA SER A 62 2.66 8.67 8.55
C SER A 62 3.37 8.85 9.89
N GLU A 63 3.90 7.78 10.47
CA GLU A 63 4.64 7.85 11.74
C GLU A 63 6.03 8.48 11.55
N LEU A 64 6.72 8.14 10.47
CA LEU A 64 7.98 8.79 10.10
C LEU A 64 7.80 10.29 9.86
N ARG A 65 6.72 10.69 9.19
CA ARG A 65 6.37 12.12 9.00
C ARG A 65 6.19 12.82 10.34
N ARG A 66 5.40 12.23 11.24
CA ARG A 66 5.12 12.76 12.57
C ARG A 66 6.40 12.93 13.37
N ARG A 67 7.26 11.90 13.43
CA ARG A 67 8.53 11.95 14.19
C ARG A 67 9.50 13.00 13.67
N ILE A 68 9.64 13.14 12.36
CA ILE A 68 10.50 14.19 11.76
C ILE A 68 9.94 15.58 12.11
N CYS A 69 8.62 15.77 12.03
CA CYS A 69 7.99 17.03 12.38
C CYS A 69 8.12 17.34 13.88
N ASP A 70 7.95 16.36 14.77
CA ASP A 70 8.11 16.53 16.21
C ASP A 70 9.54 16.96 16.59
N HIS A 71 10.56 16.38 15.94
CA HIS A 71 11.96 16.79 16.17
C HIS A 71 12.16 18.28 15.88
N THR A 72 11.51 18.80 14.84
CA THR A 72 11.62 20.22 14.46
C THR A 72 10.80 21.13 15.36
N PHE A 73 9.73 20.60 15.96
CA PHE A 73 8.98 21.33 16.96
C PHE A 73 9.76 21.45 18.28
N GLN A 74 10.51 20.40 18.65
CA GLN A 74 11.33 20.39 19.87
C GLN A 74 12.60 21.24 19.73
N ASP A 75 13.18 21.30 18.54
CA ASP A 75 14.32 22.16 18.23
C ASP A 75 13.90 23.22 17.19
N VAL A 76 13.51 24.40 17.67
CA VAL A 76 13.06 25.55 16.86
C VAL A 76 14.09 25.96 15.79
N SER A 77 15.34 25.53 15.97
CA SER A 77 16.44 25.81 15.09
C SER A 77 16.55 24.83 13.92
N ARG A 78 15.72 23.77 13.88
CA ARG A 78 15.71 22.70 12.87
C ARG A 78 14.60 22.86 11.84
N MET A 79 14.93 22.52 10.60
CA MET A 79 13.97 22.52 9.50
C MET A 79 13.27 21.18 9.33
N CYS A 80 11.97 21.19 9.00
CA CYS A 80 11.21 19.96 8.77
C CYS A 80 11.43 19.39 7.36
N TYR A 81 12.17 18.28 7.26
CA TYR A 81 12.40 17.63 5.97
C TYR A 81 11.11 17.14 5.29
N VAL A 82 10.08 16.77 6.05
CA VAL A 82 8.77 16.40 5.49
C VAL A 82 8.13 17.61 4.79
N HIS A 83 8.31 18.80 5.36
CA HIS A 83 7.81 20.02 4.75
C HIS A 83 8.52 20.35 3.44
N VAL A 84 9.83 20.08 3.36
CA VAL A 84 10.61 20.16 2.12
C VAL A 84 10.13 19.14 1.06
N ALA A 85 9.95 17.88 1.45
CA ALA A 85 9.71 16.76 0.53
C ALA A 85 8.26 16.66 0.01
N GLU A 86 7.26 16.93 0.86
CA GLU A 86 5.84 16.73 0.53
C GLU A 86 4.99 17.97 0.83
N GLY A 87 5.42 18.84 1.75
CA GLY A 87 4.58 19.89 2.33
C GLY A 87 3.84 19.36 3.55
N CYS A 88 4.46 19.52 4.72
CA CYS A 88 3.92 19.07 6.00
C CYS A 88 2.76 19.98 6.40
N GLU A 89 1.63 19.38 6.77
CA GLU A 89 0.40 20.08 7.17
C GLU A 89 0.52 20.78 8.54
N THR A 90 1.43 20.31 9.40
CA THR A 90 1.64 20.84 10.75
C THR A 90 2.60 22.03 10.77
N CYS A 91 3.52 22.09 9.80
CA CYS A 91 4.48 23.18 9.70
C CYS A 91 3.80 24.42 9.11
N THR A 92 3.96 25.57 9.77
CA THR A 92 3.45 26.85 9.28
C THR A 92 4.54 27.55 8.47
N GLY A 93 4.18 28.08 7.29
CA GLY A 93 5.07 28.88 6.45
C GLY A 93 5.17 28.39 5.00
N PRO A 94 5.94 29.10 4.16
CA PRO A 94 6.20 28.66 2.80
C PRO A 94 7.06 27.40 2.81
N ARG A 95 6.76 26.49 1.86
CA ARG A 95 7.50 25.24 1.69
C ARG A 95 8.96 25.54 1.28
N PRO A 96 9.95 25.14 2.11
CA PRO A 96 11.36 25.29 1.75
C PRO A 96 11.74 24.33 0.63
N THR A 97 12.75 24.72 -0.14
CA THR A 97 13.28 23.92 -1.24
C THR A 97 14.32 22.90 -0.75
N GLU A 98 14.66 21.94 -1.61
CA GLU A 98 15.75 20.99 -1.31
C GLU A 98 17.11 21.70 -1.23
N GLU A 99 17.26 22.87 -1.87
CA GLU A 99 18.48 23.70 -1.78
C GLU A 99 18.58 24.34 -0.40
N ASP A 100 17.49 24.90 0.11
CA ASP A 100 17.41 25.43 1.48
C ASP A 100 17.73 24.33 2.50
N TRP A 101 17.25 23.10 2.26
CA TRP A 101 17.60 21.93 3.07
C TRP A 101 19.08 21.62 3.09
N ARG A 102 19.75 21.64 1.92
CA ARG A 102 21.19 21.40 1.87
C ARG A 102 21.98 22.50 2.56
N ALA A 103 21.59 23.76 2.38
CA ALA A 103 22.22 24.88 3.09
C ALA A 103 22.06 24.73 4.60
N HIS A 104 20.84 24.39 5.06
CA HIS A 104 20.56 24.15 6.47
C HIS A 104 21.43 23.02 7.06
N VAL A 105 21.56 21.89 6.36
CA VAL A 105 22.38 20.75 6.81
C VAL A 105 23.88 21.09 6.77
N ALA A 106 24.32 21.95 5.85
CA ALA A 106 25.70 22.41 5.79
C ALA A 106 26.06 23.34 6.96
N GLU A 107 25.15 24.23 7.34
CA GLU A 107 25.31 25.12 8.50
C GLU A 107 25.14 24.38 9.83
N ARG A 108 24.21 23.42 9.87
CA ARG A 108 23.86 22.64 11.05
C ARG A 108 23.74 21.16 10.70
N PRO A 109 24.83 20.39 10.82
CA PRO A 109 24.82 18.96 10.56
C PRO A 109 23.73 18.26 11.37
N LEU A 110 23.08 17.29 10.75
CA LEU A 110 22.04 16.47 11.37
C LEU A 110 22.67 15.53 12.40
N GLY A 111 21.96 15.28 13.49
CA GLY A 111 22.36 14.24 14.45
C GLY A 111 22.32 12.84 13.81
N GLU A 112 22.94 11.85 14.46
CA GLU A 112 22.93 10.47 13.97
C GLU A 112 21.50 9.89 13.89
N ASP A 113 20.71 10.09 14.94
CA ASP A 113 19.32 9.64 15.00
C ASP A 113 18.42 10.33 13.96
N GLU A 114 18.63 11.63 13.75
CA GLU A 114 17.91 12.44 12.77
C GLU A 114 18.24 11.98 11.34
N ASN A 115 19.51 11.73 11.06
CA ASN A 115 19.96 11.16 9.79
C ASN A 115 19.32 9.79 9.52
N ILE A 116 19.33 8.89 10.50
CA ILE A 116 18.70 7.57 10.36
C ILE A 116 17.20 7.72 10.07
N LEU A 117 16.51 8.60 10.78
CA LEU A 117 15.09 8.84 10.61
C LEU A 117 14.76 9.36 9.21
N ILE A 118 15.52 10.34 8.72
CA ILE A 118 15.34 10.92 7.37
C ILE A 118 15.66 9.89 6.28
N GLN A 119 16.68 9.05 6.46
CA GLN A 119 17.00 7.98 5.51
C GLN A 119 15.89 6.92 5.45
N ARG A 120 15.34 6.51 6.59
CA ARG A 120 14.19 5.60 6.64
C ARG A 120 12.98 6.20 5.92
N TYR A 121 12.67 7.47 6.18
CA TYR A 121 11.60 8.19 5.49
C TYR A 121 11.79 8.23 3.96
N ARG A 122 12.97 8.63 3.48
CA ARG A 122 13.29 8.66 2.04
C ARG A 122 13.13 7.29 1.38
N ARG A 123 13.55 6.22 2.07
CA ARG A 123 13.38 4.83 1.60
C ARG A 123 11.92 4.46 1.51
N SER A 124 11.14 4.63 2.58
CA SER A 124 9.71 4.32 2.60
C SER A 124 8.93 5.13 1.55
N LEU A 125 9.34 6.38 1.30
CA LEU A 125 8.71 7.24 0.29
C LEU A 125 8.96 6.71 -1.12
N SER A 126 10.19 6.29 -1.39
CA SER A 126 10.59 5.66 -2.65
C SER A 126 9.88 4.33 -2.88
N GLU A 127 9.72 3.51 -1.83
CA GLU A 127 8.98 2.25 -1.89
C GLU A 127 7.49 2.45 -2.19
N LEU A 128 6.86 3.46 -1.56
CA LEU A 128 5.48 3.82 -1.85
C LEU A 128 5.34 4.24 -3.32
N ALA A 129 6.20 5.13 -3.81
CA ALA A 129 6.18 5.56 -5.22
C ALA A 129 6.33 4.37 -6.18
N ARG A 130 7.23 3.43 -5.89
CA ARG A 130 7.40 2.18 -6.67
C ARG A 130 6.16 1.30 -6.62
N SER A 131 5.50 1.19 -5.47
CA SER A 131 4.29 0.39 -5.31
C SER A 131 3.12 0.94 -6.13
N VAL A 132 2.94 2.27 -6.13
CA VAL A 132 1.93 2.98 -6.90
C VAL A 132 2.19 2.83 -8.39
N ASN A 133 3.45 2.99 -8.83
CA ASN A 133 3.84 2.79 -10.22
C ASN A 133 3.64 1.34 -10.69
N THR A 134 3.87 0.36 -9.82
CA THR A 134 3.64 -1.06 -10.12
C THR A 134 2.14 -1.38 -10.21
N ALA A 135 1.33 -0.84 -9.30
CA ALA A 135 -0.12 -0.98 -9.34
C ALA A 135 -0.74 -0.29 -10.58
N GLY A 136 -0.24 0.89 -10.94
CA GLY A 136 -0.59 1.60 -12.17
C GLY A 136 -0.18 0.81 -13.43
N SER A 137 0.99 0.17 -13.42
CA SER A 137 1.45 -0.69 -14.51
C SER A 137 0.61 -1.96 -14.67
N ARG A 138 0.16 -2.59 -13.57
CA ARG A 138 -0.79 -3.71 -13.61
C ARG A 138 -2.15 -3.27 -14.15
N ARG A 139 -2.68 -2.11 -13.74
CA ARG A 139 -3.92 -1.54 -14.30
C ARG A 139 -3.80 -1.24 -15.81
N ARG A 140 -2.66 -0.71 -16.28
CA ARG A 140 -2.42 -0.48 -17.72
C ARG A 140 -2.30 -1.80 -18.51
N ARG A 141 -1.73 -2.85 -17.94
CA ARG A 141 -1.67 -4.17 -18.59
C ARG A 141 -3.06 -4.77 -18.79
N PHE A 142 -3.96 -4.64 -17.79
CA PHE A 142 -5.36 -5.07 -17.91
C PHE A 142 -6.17 -4.25 -18.93
N GLN A 143 -5.90 -2.95 -19.08
CA GLN A 143 -6.56 -2.11 -20.08
C GLN A 143 -6.10 -2.40 -21.51
N ARG A 144 -4.81 -2.72 -21.73
CA ARG A 144 -4.31 -3.13 -23.07
C ARG A 144 -4.89 -4.46 -23.54
N SER A 145 -5.20 -5.39 -22.65
CA SER A 145 -5.87 -6.66 -22.99
C SER A 145 -7.36 -6.52 -23.30
N ASN A 146 -7.99 -5.39 -22.99
CA ASN A 146 -9.41 -5.11 -23.27
C ASN A 146 -9.62 -4.14 -24.45
N SER A 147 -8.59 -3.87 -25.27
CA SER A 147 -8.80 -3.13 -26.51
C SER A 147 -9.52 -4.04 -27.53
N PRO A 148 -10.72 -3.68 -28.02
CA PRO A 148 -11.40 -4.45 -29.06
C PRO A 148 -10.57 -4.42 -30.35
N PRO A 149 -10.49 -5.51 -31.13
CA PRO A 149 -9.86 -5.46 -32.43
C PRO A 149 -10.63 -4.46 -33.31
N THR A 150 -9.94 -3.40 -33.73
CA THR A 150 -10.44 -2.46 -34.73
C THR A 150 -10.67 -3.23 -36.04
N ARG A 151 -11.94 -3.52 -36.32
CA ARG A 151 -12.40 -4.04 -37.62
C ARG A 151 -11.99 -3.06 -38.71
N ARG A 152 -10.89 -3.33 -39.42
CA ARG A 152 -10.71 -2.85 -40.79
C ARG A 152 -11.54 -3.75 -41.70
N GLY A 153 -12.49 -3.14 -42.38
CA GLY A 153 -13.40 -3.80 -43.31
C GLY A 153 -12.65 -4.44 -44.46
N ILE A 154 -13.02 -5.69 -44.77
CA ILE A 154 -12.77 -6.30 -46.06
C ILE A 154 -14.14 -6.67 -46.61
N SER A 155 -14.41 -6.12 -47.80
CA SER A 155 -15.68 -6.10 -48.50
C SER A 155 -16.16 -7.49 -48.94
N ALA A 156 -17.48 -7.57 -49.10
CA ALA A 156 -18.27 -8.73 -49.47
C ALA A 156 -17.86 -9.42 -50.78
N GLY A 157 -18.01 -10.75 -50.81
CA GLY A 157 -17.87 -11.58 -52.00
C GLY A 157 -18.63 -12.91 -51.89
N HIS A 158 -19.87 -12.89 -52.37
CA HIS A 158 -20.55 -13.97 -53.12
C HIS A 158 -20.73 -15.39 -52.53
N ALA A 159 -22.00 -15.66 -52.20
CA ALA A 159 -22.88 -16.60 -52.90
C ALA A 159 -22.91 -18.12 -52.55
N ARG A 160 -24.18 -18.58 -52.47
CA ARG A 160 -24.76 -19.91 -52.77
C ARG A 160 -24.92 -20.93 -51.63
N SER A 161 -26.17 -20.92 -51.13
CA SER A 161 -27.07 -22.03 -50.86
C SER A 161 -26.58 -23.45 -51.20
N ARG A 162 -26.70 -24.38 -50.24
CA ARG A 162 -27.33 -25.68 -50.49
C ARG A 162 -27.80 -26.36 -49.20
N SER A 163 -29.09 -26.63 -49.19
CA SER A 163 -29.89 -27.42 -48.28
C SER A 163 -29.43 -28.87 -48.18
N ARG A 164 -29.58 -29.53 -47.02
CA ARG A 164 -30.39 -30.76 -46.81
C ARG A 164 -30.02 -31.54 -45.52
N SER A 165 -30.98 -31.51 -44.59
CA SER A 165 -31.63 -32.65 -43.91
C SER A 165 -30.84 -33.79 -43.24
N ARG A 166 -31.23 -33.99 -41.97
CA ARG A 166 -31.59 -35.26 -41.26
C ARG A 166 -30.52 -36.35 -41.07
N GLY A 167 -30.29 -36.69 -39.81
CA GLY A 167 -29.78 -37.98 -39.37
C GLY A 167 -29.87 -38.14 -37.85
N ARG A 168 -30.88 -38.89 -37.39
CA ARG A 168 -31.17 -39.24 -35.99
C ARG A 168 -30.58 -40.62 -35.71
N SER A 169 -29.85 -40.80 -34.59
CA SER A 169 -29.66 -42.07 -33.86
C SER A 169 -28.94 -41.70 -32.55
N ARG A 170 -29.53 -41.72 -31.35
CA ARG A 170 -30.09 -42.79 -30.49
C ARG A 170 -29.16 -43.98 -30.24
N ARG A 171 -28.71 -44.10 -28.98
CA ARG A 171 -28.61 -45.26 -28.06
C ARG A 171 -27.40 -45.01 -27.14
N GLU A 172 -27.59 -44.74 -25.85
CA GLU A 172 -27.82 -45.72 -24.76
C GLU A 172 -26.74 -46.81 -24.71
N ALA A 173 -25.82 -46.65 -23.77
CA ALA A 173 -25.39 -47.64 -22.78
C ALA A 173 -24.76 -46.88 -21.60
#